data_AF-A0AAD3G9Z6-F1
#
_entry.id   AF-A0AAD3G9Z6-F1
#
_cell.length_a   1.000
_cell.length_b   1.000
_cell.length_c   1.000
_cell.angle_alpha   90.00
_cell.angle_beta   90.00
_cell.angle_gamma   90.00
#
_symmetry.space_group_name_H-M   'P 1'
#
loop_
_entity.id
_entity.type
_entity.pdbx_description
1 polymer ?
#
loop_
_entity_poly.entity_id
_entity_poly.type
_entity_poly.pdbx_seq_one_letter_code
_entity_poly.pdbx_strand_id
1 'polypeptide(L)'
;MADNYLILLITGVFSGLLAGLFGIGGGTISVAILLNLGHSYGESVATSSLAIVFTSLGGTIQNWRLGSLKWQRVLLLGLPGIFTAFIGVYLVKSSPKHLLEAAFGCFLLLNIYLTNLKQNLSQKEPVSALRLHPNLACLLTGGIAGFLAGIFGIGGGAIMVPLQMIFLAEKIKIAIVTSLGVVLLNSIAACFAHAQAGHILYQKFGLKPRRFTTAFPDL
;
A
#
# COMPACT_ATOMS: atom_id res chain seq x y z
N MET A 1 16.87 -25.76 -3.24
CA MET A 1 16.70 -24.49 -3.99
C MET A 1 15.38 -24.40 -4.74
N ALA A 2 14.79 -25.50 -5.22
CA ALA A 2 13.45 -25.50 -5.84
C ALA A 2 12.30 -25.23 -4.85
N ASP A 3 12.44 -25.65 -3.59
CA ASP A 3 11.39 -25.53 -2.57
C ASP A 3 10.99 -24.08 -2.27
N ASN A 4 11.94 -23.14 -2.32
CA ASN A 4 11.67 -21.72 -2.11
C ASN A 4 10.77 -21.13 -3.20
N TYR A 5 10.92 -21.55 -4.47
CA TYR A 5 10.10 -21.01 -5.56
C TYR A 5 8.67 -21.50 -5.48
N LEU A 6 8.48 -22.75 -5.07
CA LEU A 6 7.16 -23.35 -4.92
C LEU A 6 6.40 -22.69 -3.75
N ILE A 7 7.09 -22.42 -2.63
CA ILE A 7 6.56 -21.65 -1.50
C ILE A 7 6.19 -20.21 -1.93
N LEU A 8 7.06 -19.53 -2.68
CA LEU A 8 6.80 -18.17 -3.20
C LEU A 8 5.60 -18.14 -4.16
N LEU A 9 5.42 -19.17 -4.99
CA LEU A 9 4.32 -19.25 -5.94
C LEU A 9 2.99 -19.47 -5.22
N ILE A 10 2.92 -20.44 -4.29
CA ILE A 10 1.71 -20.73 -3.51
C ILE A 10 1.32 -19.52 -2.67
N THR A 11 2.28 -18.92 -1.96
CA THR A 11 2.02 -17.74 -1.13
C THR A 11 1.65 -16.52 -1.98
N GLY A 12 2.23 -16.35 -3.16
CA GLY A 12 1.86 -15.29 -4.10
C GLY A 12 0.41 -15.43 -4.60
N VAL A 13 -0.01 -16.64 -4.96
CA VAL A 13 -1.40 -16.92 -5.36
C VAL A 13 -2.36 -16.69 -4.19
N PHE A 14 -2.04 -17.20 -3.01
CA PHE A 14 -2.88 -17.07 -1.82
C PHE A 14 -2.97 -15.60 -1.37
N SER A 15 -1.85 -14.90 -1.34
CA SER A 15 -1.77 -13.47 -1.04
C SER A 15 -2.52 -12.63 -2.09
N GLY A 16 -2.43 -12.97 -3.38
CA GLY A 16 -3.19 -12.33 -4.45
C GLY A 16 -4.70 -12.52 -4.33
N LEU A 17 -5.15 -13.73 -3.95
CA LEU A 17 -6.56 -14.02 -3.68
C LEU A 17 -7.08 -13.24 -2.47
N LEU A 18 -6.33 -13.25 -1.36
CA LEU A 18 -6.67 -12.45 -0.16
C LEU A 18 -6.64 -10.95 -0.46
N ALA A 19 -5.68 -10.48 -1.25
CA ALA A 19 -5.60 -9.09 -1.69
C ALA A 19 -6.83 -8.69 -2.50
N GLY A 20 -7.30 -9.56 -3.40
CA GLY A 20 -8.52 -9.36 -4.17
C GLY A 20 -9.81 -9.41 -3.32
N LEU A 21 -9.87 -10.31 -2.34
CA LEU A 21 -11.04 -10.50 -1.47
C LEU A 21 -11.22 -9.34 -0.48
N PHE A 22 -10.10 -8.87 0.09
CA PHE A 22 -10.12 -7.87 1.15
C PHE A 22 -9.76 -6.46 0.66
N GLY A 23 -9.27 -6.30 -0.58
CA GLY A 23 -8.79 -5.03 -1.11
C GLY A 23 -7.53 -4.51 -0.42
N ILE A 24 -6.82 -5.39 0.31
CA ILE A 24 -5.72 -5.03 1.22
C ILE A 24 -4.40 -4.82 0.48
N GLY A 25 -4.24 -5.42 -0.71
CA GLY A 25 -2.94 -5.54 -1.37
C GLY A 25 -2.07 -6.53 -0.60
N GLY A 26 -1.58 -7.58 -1.24
CA GLY A 26 -0.89 -8.71 -0.59
C GLY A 26 0.43 -8.36 0.13
N GLY A 27 0.76 -7.08 0.22
CA GLY A 27 2.06 -6.58 0.63
C GLY A 27 2.39 -6.76 2.10
N THR A 28 1.41 -6.79 3.01
CA THR A 28 1.69 -7.09 4.43
C THR A 28 2.32 -8.47 4.58
N ILE A 29 1.81 -9.46 3.84
CA ILE A 29 2.32 -10.82 3.80
C ILE A 29 3.69 -10.85 3.11
N SER A 30 3.83 -10.19 1.94
CA SER A 30 5.09 -10.15 1.19
C SER A 30 6.23 -9.51 1.99
N VAL A 31 5.98 -8.36 2.64
CA VAL A 31 6.97 -7.67 3.48
C VAL A 31 7.38 -8.54 4.66
N ALA A 32 6.43 -9.16 5.36
CA ALA A 32 6.74 -10.04 6.49
C ALA A 32 7.61 -11.23 6.09
N ILE A 33 7.32 -11.88 4.96
CA ILE A 33 8.12 -12.99 4.44
C ILE A 33 9.53 -12.52 4.08
N LEU A 34 9.67 -11.42 3.34
CA LEU A 34 10.98 -10.91 2.92
C LEU A 34 11.85 -10.50 4.11
N LEU A 35 11.26 -9.88 5.14
CA LEU A 35 11.96 -9.59 6.39
C LEU A 35 12.39 -10.87 7.13
N ASN A 36 11.53 -11.89 7.18
CA ASN A 36 11.87 -13.17 7.81
C ASN A 36 13.01 -13.90 7.08
N LEU A 37 13.10 -13.75 5.75
CA LEU A 37 14.20 -14.25 4.93
C LEU A 37 15.51 -13.47 5.08
N GLY A 38 15.55 -12.44 5.94
CA GLY A 38 16.75 -11.66 6.23
C GLY A 38 17.06 -10.55 5.22
N HIS A 39 16.11 -10.19 4.35
CA HIS A 39 16.27 -9.02 3.46
C HIS A 39 16.19 -7.71 4.22
N SER A 40 16.84 -6.66 3.70
CA SER A 40 16.73 -5.34 4.33
C SER A 40 15.31 -4.78 4.18
N TYR A 41 14.90 -3.97 5.15
CA TYR A 41 13.55 -3.40 5.15
C TYR A 41 13.21 -2.63 3.87
N GLY A 42 14.14 -1.81 3.37
CA GLY A 42 13.95 -1.05 2.13
C GLY A 42 13.73 -1.94 0.90
N GLU A 43 14.48 -3.04 0.78
CA GLU A 43 14.33 -4.00 -0.32
C GLU A 43 12.99 -4.74 -0.25
N SER A 44 12.59 -5.15 0.96
CA SER A 44 11.34 -5.86 1.22
C SER A 44 10.12 -5.02 0.83
N VAL A 45 10.11 -3.76 1.27
CA VAL A 45 9.06 -2.78 0.99
C VAL A 45 8.99 -2.42 -0.50
N ALA A 46 10.14 -2.24 -1.15
CA ALA A 46 10.20 -1.94 -2.57
C ALA A 46 9.67 -3.12 -3.42
N THR A 47 10.09 -4.34 -3.09
CA THR A 47 9.66 -5.56 -3.80
C THR A 47 8.17 -5.82 -3.61
N SER A 48 7.65 -5.62 -2.40
CA SER A 48 6.24 -5.72 -2.09
C SER A 48 5.40 -4.69 -2.85
N SER A 49 5.84 -3.43 -2.87
CA SER A 49 5.14 -2.36 -3.59
C SER A 49 4.99 -2.70 -5.08
N LEU A 50 6.04 -3.24 -5.70
CA LEU A 50 6.01 -3.71 -7.08
C LEU A 50 5.02 -4.87 -7.27
N ALA A 51 5.02 -5.87 -6.38
CA ALA A 51 4.06 -6.97 -6.43
C ALA A 51 2.59 -6.48 -6.29
N ILE A 52 2.37 -5.45 -5.47
CA ILE A 52 1.05 -4.85 -5.31
C ILE A 52 0.59 -4.14 -6.58
N VAL A 53 1.48 -3.51 -7.35
CA VAL A 53 1.11 -2.92 -8.65
C VAL A 53 0.44 -3.96 -9.53
N PHE A 54 1.03 -5.15 -9.68
CA PHE A 54 0.44 -6.21 -10.52
C PHE A 54 -0.88 -6.75 -9.97
N THR A 55 -0.96 -7.01 -8.66
CA THR A 55 -2.19 -7.55 -8.06
C THR A 55 -3.35 -6.55 -8.08
N SER A 56 -3.08 -5.29 -7.74
CA SER A 56 -4.08 -4.21 -7.75
C SER A 56 -4.49 -3.81 -9.17
N LEU A 57 -3.60 -3.91 -10.15
CA LEU A 57 -3.93 -3.69 -11.56
C LEU A 57 -4.98 -4.69 -12.04
N GLY A 58 -4.81 -5.98 -11.74
CA GLY A 58 -5.79 -7.01 -12.09
C GLY A 58 -7.18 -6.74 -11.49
N GLY A 59 -7.23 -6.42 -10.20
CA GLY A 59 -8.50 -6.08 -9.52
C GLY A 59 -9.14 -4.78 -10.03
N THR A 60 -8.33 -3.75 -10.33
CA THR A 60 -8.79 -2.47 -10.87
C THR A 60 -9.37 -2.64 -12.27
N ILE A 61 -8.69 -3.38 -13.16
CA ILE A 61 -9.18 -3.68 -14.52
C ILE A 61 -10.50 -4.45 -14.44
N GLN A 62 -10.59 -5.46 -13.57
CA GLN A 62 -11.81 -6.24 -13.40
C GLN A 62 -12.98 -5.35 -12.93
N ASN A 63 -12.76 -4.50 -11.93
CA ASN A 63 -13.79 -3.60 -11.41
C ASN A 63 -14.18 -2.50 -12.40
N TRP A 64 -13.23 -2.08 -13.24
CA TRP A 64 -13.50 -1.16 -14.35
C TRP A 64 -14.39 -1.81 -15.42
N ARG A 65 -14.07 -3.05 -15.82
CA ARG A 65 -14.91 -3.84 -16.75
C ARG A 65 -16.33 -4.08 -16.21
N LEU A 66 -16.47 -4.23 -14.89
CA LEU A 66 -17.76 -4.39 -14.21
C LEU A 66 -18.52 -3.05 -14.01
N GLY A 67 -18.00 -1.92 -14.50
CA GLY A 67 -18.64 -0.60 -14.36
C GLY A 67 -18.77 -0.11 -12.90
N SER A 68 -18.11 -0.79 -11.96
CA SER A 68 -18.24 -0.51 -10.51
C SER A 68 -17.23 0.53 -10.03
N LEU A 69 -16.19 0.79 -10.82
CA LEU A 69 -15.11 1.72 -10.47
C LEU A 69 -15.44 3.16 -10.85
N LYS A 70 -15.46 4.06 -9.86
CA LYS A 70 -15.66 5.50 -10.05
C LYS A 70 -14.32 6.24 -10.05
N TRP A 71 -13.78 6.54 -11.23
CA TRP A 71 -12.48 7.21 -11.40
C TRP A 71 -12.34 8.54 -10.66
N GLN A 72 -13.42 9.33 -10.56
CA GLN A 72 -13.41 10.59 -9.81
C GLN A 72 -13.01 10.37 -8.34
N ARG A 73 -13.54 9.33 -7.68
CA ARG A 73 -13.18 9.02 -6.28
C ARG A 73 -11.76 8.48 -6.19
N VAL A 74 -11.37 7.60 -7.12
CA VAL A 74 -10.01 7.05 -7.18
C VAL A 74 -8.96 8.16 -7.29
N LEU A 75 -9.20 9.17 -8.13
CA LEU A 75 -8.28 10.30 -8.27
C LEU A 75 -8.30 11.22 -7.04
N LEU A 76 -9.47 11.51 -6.49
CA LEU A 76 -9.60 12.38 -5.31
C LEU A 76 -8.89 11.78 -4.08
N LEU A 77 -8.95 10.45 -3.91
CA LEU A 77 -8.24 9.71 -2.87
C LEU A 77 -6.77 9.45 -3.24
N GLY A 78 -6.48 9.18 -4.51
CA GLY A 78 -5.16 8.77 -4.97
C GLY A 78 -4.17 9.92 -5.11
N LEU A 79 -4.59 11.10 -5.57
CA LEU A 79 -3.69 12.25 -5.70
C LEU A 79 -2.94 12.62 -4.42
N PRO A 80 -3.60 12.87 -3.27
CA PRO A 80 -2.88 13.11 -2.02
C PRO A 80 -2.07 11.89 -1.57
N GLY A 81 -2.54 10.69 -1.89
CA GLY A 81 -1.83 9.44 -1.62
C GLY A 81 -0.49 9.34 -2.35
N ILE A 82 -0.43 9.79 -3.61
CA ILE A 82 0.82 9.84 -4.38
C ILE A 82 1.83 10.76 -3.68
N PHE A 83 1.45 12.00 -3.37
CA PHE A 83 2.36 12.96 -2.71
C PHE A 83 2.87 12.43 -1.36
N THR A 84 1.96 11.90 -0.55
CA THR A 84 2.31 11.39 0.77
C THR A 84 3.11 10.09 0.72
N ALA A 85 2.95 9.27 -0.32
CA ALA A 85 3.79 8.09 -0.55
C ALA A 85 5.26 8.48 -0.74
N PHE A 86 5.55 9.50 -1.54
CA PHE A 86 6.93 10.01 -1.70
C PHE A 86 7.52 10.47 -0.37
N ILE A 87 6.75 11.21 0.42
CA ILE A 87 7.16 11.66 1.76
C ILE A 87 7.46 10.45 2.67
N GLY A 88 6.60 9.43 2.64
CA GLY A 88 6.79 8.20 3.40
C GLY A 88 8.09 7.48 3.04
N VAL A 89 8.40 7.35 1.75
CA VAL A 89 9.66 6.72 1.30
C VAL A 89 10.89 7.53 1.73
N TYR A 90 10.82 8.86 1.68
CA TYR A 90 11.91 9.70 2.13
C TYR A 90 12.16 9.56 3.65
N LEU A 91 11.08 9.38 4.42
CA LEU A 91 11.18 9.11 5.86
C LEU A 91 11.84 7.76 6.16
N VAL A 92 11.55 6.73 5.36
CA VAL A 92 12.23 5.41 5.43
C VAL A 92 13.74 5.56 5.26
N LYS A 93 14.19 6.38 4.30
CA LYS A 93 15.62 6.61 4.05
C LYS A 93 16.34 7.25 5.25
N SER A 94 15.65 8.13 5.97
CA SER A 94 16.22 8.92 7.07
C SER A 94 16.06 8.25 8.43
N SER A 95 15.32 7.13 8.50
CA SER A 95 14.97 6.46 9.76
C SER A 95 15.83 5.22 10.01
N PRO A 96 16.19 4.93 11.26
CA PRO A 96 16.92 3.72 11.58
C PRO A 96 16.04 2.46 11.46
N LYS A 97 16.65 1.34 11.04
CA LYS A 97 15.96 0.08 10.72
C LYS A 97 15.07 -0.44 11.85
N HIS A 98 15.56 -0.43 13.09
CA HIS A 98 14.83 -0.93 14.26
C HIS A 98 13.51 -0.17 14.50
N LEU A 99 13.49 1.14 14.25
CA LEU A 99 12.29 1.96 14.40
C LEU A 99 11.23 1.60 13.36
N LEU A 100 11.68 1.29 12.14
CA LEU A 100 10.81 0.94 11.02
C LEU A 100 10.19 -0.46 11.18
N GLU A 101 10.97 -1.42 11.67
CA GLU A 101 10.49 -2.75 12.05
C GLU A 101 9.49 -2.69 13.21
N ALA A 102 9.79 -1.91 14.25
CA ALA A 102 8.87 -1.68 15.37
C ALA A 102 7.58 -0.97 14.92
N ALA A 103 7.68 0.06 14.07
CA ALA A 103 6.53 0.76 13.50
C ALA A 103 5.67 -0.17 12.64
N PHE A 104 6.29 -1.03 11.83
CA PHE A 104 5.58 -2.03 11.04
C PHE A 104 4.86 -3.06 11.92
N GLY A 105 5.51 -3.55 12.98
CA GLY A 105 4.88 -4.44 13.96
C GLY A 105 3.68 -3.79 14.65
N CYS A 106 3.83 -2.54 15.10
CA CYS A 106 2.73 -1.75 15.68
C CYS A 106 1.59 -1.54 14.68
N PHE A 107 1.91 -1.24 13.43
CA PHE A 107 0.95 -1.12 12.35
C PHE A 107 0.16 -2.42 12.14
N LEU A 108 0.81 -3.59 12.17
CA LEU A 108 0.12 -4.87 12.01
C LEU A 108 -0.88 -5.11 13.15
N LEU A 109 -0.49 -4.82 14.40
CA LEU A 109 -1.40 -4.92 15.56
C LEU A 109 -2.58 -3.95 15.41
N LEU A 110 -2.32 -2.71 15.02
CA LEU A 110 -3.36 -1.72 14.75
C LEU A 110 -4.30 -2.19 13.63
N ASN A 111 -3.77 -2.79 12.56
CA ASN A 111 -4.56 -3.30 11.45
C ASN A 111 -5.48 -4.46 11.88
N ILE A 112 -4.97 -5.38 12.72
CA ILE A 112 -5.77 -6.45 13.33
C ILE A 112 -6.90 -5.84 14.17
N TYR A 113 -6.60 -4.85 15.01
CA TYR A 113 -7.59 -4.16 15.84
C TYR A 113 -8.67 -3.46 14.99
N LEU A 114 -8.27 -2.69 13.98
CA LEU A 114 -9.19 -2.00 13.06
C LEU A 114 -10.06 -2.98 12.26
N THR A 115 -9.52 -4.12 11.87
CA THR A 115 -10.26 -5.17 11.15
C THR A 115 -11.29 -5.85 12.04
N ASN A 116 -10.97 -6.07 13.33
CA ASN A 116 -11.95 -6.55 14.30
C ASN A 116 -13.03 -5.50 14.56
N LEU A 117 -12.67 -4.22 14.63
CA LEU A 117 -13.64 -3.12 14.76
C LEU A 117 -14.57 -3.05 13.53
N LYS A 118 -14.06 -3.26 12.32
CA LYS A 118 -14.85 -3.36 11.08
C LYS A 118 -15.94 -4.43 11.17
N GLN A 119 -15.65 -5.61 11.72
CA GLN A 119 -16.65 -6.68 11.86
C GLN A 119 -17.78 -6.29 12.81
N ASN A 120 -17.46 -5.57 13.89
CA ASN A 120 -18.44 -5.06 14.85
C ASN A 120 -19.28 -3.91 14.28
N LEU A 121 -18.67 -3.02 13.49
CA LEU A 121 -19.36 -1.89 12.84
C LEU A 121 -20.21 -2.34 11.65
N SER A 122 -19.85 -3.42 10.96
CA SER A 122 -20.65 -3.95 9.84
C SER A 122 -21.98 -4.58 10.27
N GLN A 123 -22.23 -4.72 11.58
CA GLN A 123 -23.50 -5.18 12.16
C GLN A 123 -24.33 -4.06 12.81
N LYS A 124 -23.81 -2.83 12.94
CA LYS A 124 -24.56 -1.66 13.42
C LYS A 124 -24.69 -0.63 12.29
N GLU A 125 -25.87 -0.03 12.19
CA GLU A 125 -26.26 1.12 11.36
C GLU A 125 -25.12 2.07 10.93
N PRO A 126 -25.23 2.73 9.75
CA PRO A 126 -24.16 3.51 9.13
C PRO A 126 -23.49 4.44 10.13
N VAL A 127 -22.20 4.16 10.38
CA VAL A 127 -21.35 4.89 11.31
C VAL A 127 -21.50 6.38 11.05
N SER A 128 -21.93 7.12 12.08
CA SER A 128 -22.08 8.57 12.03
C SER A 128 -20.81 9.19 11.46
N ALA A 129 -20.91 9.78 10.27
CA ALA A 129 -19.81 10.49 9.65
C ALA A 129 -19.29 11.54 10.64
N LEU A 130 -17.98 11.62 10.83
CA LEU A 130 -17.37 12.86 11.30
C LEU A 130 -17.89 13.96 10.36
N ARG A 131 -18.44 15.07 10.86
CA ARG A 131 -18.97 16.18 10.04
C ARG A 131 -17.86 16.98 9.35
N LEU A 132 -16.90 16.30 8.73
CA LEU A 132 -15.91 16.90 7.84
C LEU A 132 -16.53 17.07 6.46
N HIS A 133 -16.03 18.06 5.71
CA HIS A 133 -16.39 18.17 4.30
C HIS A 133 -15.98 16.88 3.56
N PRO A 134 -16.87 16.29 2.72
CA PRO A 134 -16.63 15.00 2.07
C PRO A 134 -15.31 14.93 1.29
N ASN A 135 -14.91 16.03 0.66
CA ASN A 135 -13.67 16.11 -0.10
C ASN A 135 -12.43 16.11 0.81
N LEU A 136 -12.52 16.74 1.98
CA LEU A 136 -11.44 16.75 2.96
C LEU A 136 -11.26 15.36 3.56
N ALA A 137 -12.35 14.66 3.85
CA ALA A 137 -12.31 13.27 4.32
C ALA A 137 -11.65 12.35 3.29
N CYS A 138 -11.97 12.52 1.99
CA CYS A 138 -11.27 11.83 0.90
C CYS A 138 -9.77 12.16 0.89
N LEU A 139 -9.41 13.45 0.98
CA LEU A 139 -8.01 13.86 0.92
C LEU A 139 -7.18 13.28 2.07
N LEU A 140 -7.72 13.34 3.30
CA LEU A 140 -7.06 12.79 4.49
C LEU A 140 -6.94 11.26 4.41
N THR A 141 -8.01 10.57 4.03
CA THR A 141 -8.03 9.11 3.90
C THR A 141 -7.00 8.65 2.87
N GLY A 142 -6.99 9.32 1.71
CA GLY A 142 -6.02 9.12 0.64
C GLY A 142 -4.58 9.37 1.06
N GLY A 143 -4.34 10.50 1.73
CA GLY A 143 -3.02 10.89 2.22
C GLY A 143 -2.47 9.96 3.30
N ILE A 144 -3.29 9.56 4.28
CA ILE A 144 -2.87 8.60 5.31
C ILE A 144 -2.52 7.26 4.65
N ALA A 145 -3.38 6.76 3.77
CA ALA A 145 -3.12 5.49 3.11
C ALA A 145 -1.89 5.54 2.20
N GLY A 146 -1.64 6.65 1.49
CA GLY A 146 -0.46 6.84 0.66
C GLY A 146 0.82 6.94 1.47
N PHE A 147 0.83 7.71 2.56
CA PHE A 147 1.96 7.78 3.49
C PHE A 147 2.37 6.40 4.00
N LEU A 148 1.38 5.62 4.47
CA LEU A 148 1.61 4.26 4.97
C LEU A 148 1.99 3.30 3.84
N ALA A 149 1.49 3.49 2.63
CA ALA A 149 1.94 2.74 1.46
C ALA A 149 3.43 3.01 1.17
N GLY A 150 3.90 4.25 1.30
CA GLY A 150 5.30 4.62 1.13
C GLY A 150 6.22 4.10 2.24
N ILE A 151 5.79 4.14 3.51
CA ILE A 151 6.63 3.63 4.61
C ILE A 151 6.67 2.10 4.61
N PHE A 152 5.51 1.47 4.51
CA PHE A 152 5.35 0.03 4.76
C PHE A 152 5.27 -0.81 3.50
N GLY A 153 5.07 -0.22 2.32
CA GLY A 153 5.06 -0.98 1.06
C GLY A 153 3.89 -1.92 0.91
N ILE A 154 2.78 -1.59 1.58
CA ILE A 154 1.54 -2.39 1.64
C ILE A 154 0.45 -1.85 0.71
N GLY A 155 0.71 -0.76 -0.02
CA GLY A 155 -0.25 -0.14 -0.94
C GLY A 155 -1.41 0.62 -0.26
N GLY A 156 -1.46 0.66 1.07
CA GLY A 156 -2.44 1.43 1.84
C GLY A 156 -3.84 0.79 1.94
N GLY A 157 -4.10 -0.30 1.21
CA GLY A 157 -5.42 -0.94 1.12
C GLY A 157 -5.95 -1.46 2.46
N ALA A 158 -5.05 -1.98 3.29
CA ALA A 158 -5.33 -2.49 4.64
C ALA A 158 -6.06 -1.48 5.54
N ILE A 159 -5.77 -0.19 5.36
CA ILE A 159 -6.33 0.91 6.16
C ILE A 159 -7.31 1.76 5.34
N MET A 160 -7.14 1.82 4.02
CA MET A 160 -8.03 2.57 3.14
C MET A 160 -9.49 2.11 3.27
N VAL A 161 -9.73 0.80 3.21
CA VAL A 161 -11.11 0.26 3.29
C VAL A 161 -11.79 0.67 4.60
N PRO A 162 -11.23 0.40 5.80
CA PRO A 162 -11.86 0.83 7.04
C PRO A 162 -11.95 2.35 7.19
N LEU A 163 -10.96 3.12 6.71
CA LEU A 163 -11.06 4.58 6.72
C LEU A 163 -12.22 5.08 5.85
N GLN A 164 -12.44 4.52 4.65
CA GLN A 164 -13.58 4.89 3.81
C GLN A 164 -14.92 4.54 4.47
N MET A 165 -14.99 3.41 5.18
CA MET A 165 -16.18 3.03 5.94
C MET A 165 -16.47 4.03 7.06
N ILE A 166 -15.44 4.46 7.81
CA ILE A 166 -15.61 5.31 9.00
C ILE A 166 -15.73 6.80 8.63
N PHE A 167 -14.88 7.30 7.72
CA PHE A 167 -14.79 8.72 7.37
C PHE A 167 -15.76 9.13 6.25
N LEU A 168 -16.04 8.23 5.30
CA LEU A 168 -16.90 8.53 4.15
C LEU A 168 -18.26 7.82 4.23
N ALA A 169 -18.50 6.99 5.26
CA ALA A 169 -19.71 6.19 5.43
C ALA A 169 -20.07 5.35 4.18
N GLU A 170 -19.05 4.89 3.44
CA GLU A 170 -19.26 4.08 2.24
C GLU A 170 -19.68 2.65 2.59
N LYS A 171 -20.33 1.96 1.66
CA LYS A 171 -20.59 0.52 1.78
C LYS A 171 -19.30 -0.25 1.49
N ILE A 172 -19.10 -1.39 2.18
CA ILE A 172 -17.90 -2.24 2.05
C ILE A 172 -17.56 -2.53 0.58
N LYS A 173 -18.56 -2.88 -0.24
CA LYS A 173 -18.36 -3.18 -1.66
C LYS A 173 -17.78 -1.99 -2.43
N ILE A 174 -18.25 -0.77 -2.14
CA ILE A 174 -17.78 0.45 -2.82
C ILE A 174 -16.38 0.81 -2.33
N ALA A 175 -16.14 0.70 -1.01
CA ALA A 175 -14.84 0.94 -0.41
C ALA A 175 -13.76 0.02 -1.01
N ILE A 176 -14.01 -1.30 -1.07
CA ILE A 176 -13.05 -2.27 -1.67
C ILE A 176 -12.76 -1.94 -3.13
N VAL A 177 -13.79 -1.64 -3.92
CA VAL A 177 -13.62 -1.35 -5.36
C VAL A 177 -12.81 -0.07 -5.57
N THR A 178 -13.13 0.99 -4.85
CA THR A 178 -12.42 2.28 -4.97
C THR A 178 -11.01 2.21 -4.38
N SER A 179 -10.82 1.51 -3.27
CA SER A 179 -9.52 1.33 -2.63
C SER A 179 -8.55 0.59 -3.55
N LEU A 180 -8.98 -0.45 -4.29
CA LEU A 180 -8.14 -1.18 -5.25
C LEU A 180 -7.53 -0.26 -6.31
N GLY A 181 -8.33 0.68 -6.85
CA GLY A 181 -7.84 1.68 -7.80
C GLY A 181 -6.85 2.65 -7.17
N VAL A 182 -7.08 3.06 -5.91
CA VAL A 182 -6.15 3.97 -5.20
C VAL A 182 -4.85 3.26 -4.81
N VAL A 183 -4.94 2.00 -4.37
CA VAL A 183 -3.80 1.14 -4.06
C VAL A 183 -2.88 1.03 -5.26
N LEU A 184 -3.43 0.85 -6.47
CA LEU A 184 -2.65 0.83 -7.70
C LEU A 184 -1.84 2.13 -7.87
N LEU A 185 -2.49 3.29 -7.74
CA LEU A 185 -1.82 4.59 -7.87
C LEU A 185 -0.73 4.79 -6.82
N ASN A 186 -1.05 4.51 -5.55
CA ASN A 186 -0.12 4.67 -4.43
C ASN A 186 1.07 3.71 -4.53
N SER A 187 0.83 2.46 -4.95
CA SER A 187 1.88 1.46 -5.13
C SER A 187 2.81 1.77 -6.31
N ILE A 188 2.30 2.33 -7.41
CA ILE A 188 3.15 2.84 -8.50
C ILE A 188 4.02 3.97 -7.97
N ALA A 189 3.44 4.94 -7.27
CA ALA A 189 4.18 6.06 -6.69
C ALA A 189 5.25 5.62 -5.69
N ALA A 190 4.89 4.74 -4.74
CA ALA A 190 5.81 4.19 -3.76
C ALA A 190 6.93 3.37 -4.42
N CYS A 191 6.59 2.48 -5.37
CA CYS A 191 7.57 1.71 -6.12
C CYS A 191 8.57 2.63 -6.84
N PHE A 192 8.08 3.66 -7.51
CA PHE A 192 8.92 4.64 -8.19
C PHE A 192 9.80 5.43 -7.21
N ALA A 193 9.24 5.89 -6.08
CA ALA A 193 9.99 6.59 -5.06
C ALA A 193 11.08 5.69 -4.43
N HIS A 194 10.79 4.41 -4.16
CA HIS A 194 11.79 3.45 -3.69
C HIS A 194 12.87 3.16 -4.75
N ALA A 195 12.51 3.16 -6.04
CA ALA A 195 13.46 3.07 -7.15
C ALA A 195 14.44 4.24 -7.13
N GLN A 196 13.91 5.46 -7.01
CA GLN A 196 14.70 6.68 -6.96
C GLN A 196 15.57 6.75 -5.70
N ALA A 197 15.06 6.29 -4.56
CA ALA A 197 15.80 6.23 -3.29
C ALA A 197 16.92 5.20 -3.28
N GLY A 198 17.01 4.32 -4.29
CA GLY A 198 18.04 3.27 -4.39
C GLY A 198 17.74 2.04 -3.51
N HIS A 199 16.51 1.88 -3.03
CA HIS A 199 16.08 0.73 -2.23
C HIS A 199 15.71 -0.51 -3.06
N ILE A 200 15.77 -0.43 -4.40
CA ILE A 200 15.49 -1.56 -5.29
C ILE A 200 16.74 -2.40 -5.49
N LEU A 201 16.55 -3.73 -5.46
CA LEU A 201 17.51 -4.84 -5.69
C LEU A 201 18.28 -4.83 -7.04
N TYR A 202 18.51 -3.67 -7.68
CA TYR A 202 19.33 -3.56 -8.90
C TYR A 202 20.73 -4.16 -8.72
N GLN A 203 21.28 -4.05 -7.51
CA GLN A 203 22.66 -4.43 -7.23
C GLN A 203 22.89 -5.95 -7.22
N LYS A 204 21.84 -6.76 -7.02
CA LYS A 204 21.95 -8.23 -6.95
C LYS A 204 21.76 -8.93 -8.31
N PHE A 205 21.18 -8.25 -9.30
CA PHE A 205 20.94 -8.76 -10.66
C PHE A 205 21.91 -8.19 -11.72
N GLY A 206 22.97 -7.47 -11.32
CA GLY A 206 24.00 -6.97 -12.25
C GLY A 206 23.55 -5.84 -13.20
N LEU A 207 22.31 -5.38 -13.09
CA LEU A 207 21.81 -4.22 -13.83
C LEU A 207 22.16 -2.96 -13.06
N LYS A 208 23.40 -2.49 -13.25
CA LYS A 208 23.90 -1.23 -12.70
C LYS A 208 22.98 -0.10 -13.17
N PRO A 209 22.30 0.67 -12.29
CA PRO A 209 21.61 1.86 -12.73
C PRO A 209 22.67 2.83 -13.26
N ARG A 210 22.54 3.25 -14.53
CA ARG A 210 23.30 4.39 -15.05
C ARG A 210 23.00 5.57 -14.13
N ARG A 211 23.99 5.97 -13.33
CA ARG A 211 23.97 7.22 -12.56
C ARG A 211 23.64 8.34 -13.54
N PHE A 212 22.44 8.89 -13.46
CA PHE A 212 22.23 10.28 -13.85
C PHE A 212 22.75 11.11 -12.69
N THR A 213 24.04 11.45 -12.78
CA THR A 213 24.65 12.53 -12.02
C THR A 213 23.93 13.82 -12.36
N THR A 214 22.96 14.24 -11.55
CA THR A 214 22.62 15.67 -11.46
C THR A 214 23.65 16.31 -10.54
N ALA A 215 24.52 17.10 -11.15
CA ALA A 215 25.41 18.02 -10.49
C ALA A 215 24.59 18.98 -9.63
N PHE A 216 24.78 18.93 -8.32
CA PHE A 216 24.51 20.04 -7.43
C PHE A 216 25.86 20.35 -6.76
N PRO A 217 26.51 21.48 -7.09
CA PRO A 217 27.75 21.86 -6.44
C PRO A 217 27.45 22.29 -5.00
N ASP A 218 28.32 21.84 -4.09
CA ASP A 218 28.31 22.16 -2.67
C ASP A 218 28.49 23.68 -2.45
N LEU A 219 27.67 24.24 -1.55
CA LEU A 219 27.93 25.49 -0.83
C LEU A 219 27.55 25.27 0.64
#